data_AF-A0A7C4HB40-F1
#
_entry.id   AF-A0A7C4HB40-F1
#
_cell.length_a   1.000
_cell.length_b   1.000
_cell.length_c   1.000
_cell.angle_alpha   90.00
_cell.angle_beta   90.00
_cell.angle_gamma   90.00
#
_symmetry.space_group_name_H-M   'P 1'
#
loop_
_entity.id
_entity.type
_entity.pdbx_description
1 polymer ?
#
loop_
_entity_poly.entity_id
_entity_poly.type
_entity_poly.pdbx_seq_one_letter_code
_entity_poly.pdbx_strand_id
1 'polypeptide(L)'
;MSRENLLEIILSEPCIDTYIRYLGAFKVVESDYGLFDKLARPRDIEDFTLTVYSSIRVQERVLKKLQDGLQRGDLEVIGEVKDVNKAFRIGKECLSKIIEIAKSNPRFIGSIIASLALAYEGIKSKEKRE
;
A
#
# COMPACT_ATOMS: atom_id res chain seq x y z
N MET A 1 17.73 9.90 14.45
CA MET A 1 16.60 9.01 14.78
C MET A 1 17.14 7.59 14.80
N SER A 2 16.94 6.82 15.88
CA SER A 2 17.35 5.40 15.92
C SER A 2 16.44 4.56 15.02
N ARG A 3 16.92 3.36 14.60
CA ARG A 3 16.13 2.44 13.76
C ARG A 3 14.87 1.93 14.46
N GLU A 4 14.95 1.71 15.77
CA GLU A 4 13.81 1.28 16.60
C GLU A 4 12.68 2.34 16.58
N ASN A 5 13.04 3.61 16.72
CA ASN A 5 12.09 4.73 16.67
C ASN A 5 11.42 4.84 15.27
N LEU A 6 12.14 4.54 14.19
CA LEU A 6 11.55 4.52 12.83
C LEU A 6 10.51 3.40 12.68
N LEU A 7 10.75 2.23 13.24
CA LEU A 7 9.80 1.12 13.17
C LEU A 7 8.52 1.45 13.96
N GLU A 8 8.65 2.02 15.16
CA GLU A 8 7.50 2.48 15.94
C GLU A 8 6.68 3.53 15.20
N ILE A 9 7.32 4.48 14.53
CA ILE A 9 6.64 5.47 13.68
C ILE A 9 5.89 4.79 12.53
N ILE A 10 6.53 3.84 11.82
CA ILE A 10 5.90 3.12 10.71
C ILE A 10 4.65 2.37 11.17
N LEU A 11 4.72 1.69 12.32
CA LEU A 11 3.63 0.86 12.84
C LEU A 11 2.49 1.68 13.46
N SER A 12 2.76 2.91 13.90
CA SER A 12 1.76 3.79 14.53
C SER A 12 1.17 4.84 13.60
N GLU A 13 1.79 5.12 12.46
CA GLU A 13 1.36 6.17 11.53
C GLU A 13 0.16 5.73 10.67
N PRO A 14 -1.03 6.33 10.83
CA PRO A 14 -2.23 5.94 10.07
C PRO A 14 -2.08 6.06 8.55
N CYS A 15 -1.27 7.01 8.08
CA CYS A 15 -1.03 7.14 6.65
C CYS A 15 -0.17 6.02 6.07
N ILE A 16 0.74 5.44 6.85
CA ILE A 16 1.50 4.26 6.44
C ILE A 16 0.58 3.04 6.39
N ASP A 17 -0.25 2.85 7.41
CA ASP A 17 -1.23 1.77 7.43
C ASP A 17 -2.22 1.85 6.26
N THR A 18 -2.75 3.04 5.96
CA THR A 18 -3.60 3.25 4.78
C THR A 18 -2.86 2.90 3.48
N TYR A 19 -1.57 3.24 3.38
CA TYR A 19 -0.76 2.91 2.21
C TYR A 19 -0.49 1.41 2.08
N ILE A 20 -0.26 0.71 3.19
CA ILE A 20 -0.14 -0.75 3.24
C ILE A 20 -1.43 -1.40 2.72
N ARG A 21 -2.60 -0.92 3.19
CA ARG A 21 -3.91 -1.40 2.71
C ARG A 21 -4.08 -1.17 1.22
N TYR A 22 -3.78 0.03 0.74
CA TYR A 22 -3.82 0.38 -0.68
C TYR A 22 -2.92 -0.53 -1.53
N LEU A 23 -1.67 -0.74 -1.10
CA LEU A 23 -0.73 -1.62 -1.81
C LEU A 23 -1.18 -3.09 -1.74
N GLY A 24 -1.82 -3.50 -0.65
CA GLY A 24 -2.51 -4.79 -0.56
C GLY A 24 -3.61 -4.95 -1.62
N ALA A 25 -4.41 -3.91 -1.86
CA ALA A 25 -5.37 -3.89 -2.95
C ALA A 25 -4.68 -3.95 -4.32
N PHE A 26 -3.67 -3.11 -4.53
CA PHE A 26 -2.85 -3.07 -5.74
C PHE A 26 -2.29 -4.46 -6.09
N LYS A 27 -1.73 -5.17 -5.11
CA LYS A 27 -1.22 -6.55 -5.25
C LYS A 27 -2.29 -7.46 -5.87
N VAL A 28 -3.50 -7.45 -5.33
CA VAL A 28 -4.59 -8.34 -5.77
C VAL A 28 -5.13 -7.94 -7.14
N VAL A 29 -5.32 -6.64 -7.40
CA VAL A 29 -6.02 -6.17 -8.61
C VAL A 29 -5.13 -5.93 -9.83
N GLU A 30 -3.85 -5.62 -9.63
CA GLU A 30 -2.89 -5.35 -10.71
C GLU A 30 -1.89 -6.50 -10.87
N SER A 31 -1.66 -7.32 -9.84
CA SER A 31 -0.69 -8.43 -9.84
C SER A 31 0.74 -7.99 -10.25
N ASP A 32 1.07 -6.71 -10.09
CA ASP A 32 2.40 -6.15 -10.40
C ASP A 32 3.28 -6.21 -9.15
N TYR A 33 4.00 -7.32 -8.99
CA TYR A 33 4.96 -7.51 -7.91
C TYR A 33 6.23 -6.67 -8.08
N GLY A 34 6.52 -6.20 -9.31
CA GLY A 34 7.69 -5.39 -9.61
C GLY A 34 7.66 -4.02 -8.92
N LEU A 35 6.48 -3.48 -8.61
CA LEU A 35 6.34 -2.27 -7.80
C LEU A 35 6.94 -2.47 -6.39
N PHE A 36 6.72 -3.64 -5.78
CA PHE A 36 7.17 -3.94 -4.41
C PHE A 36 8.69 -4.11 -4.36
N ASP A 37 9.28 -4.75 -5.37
CA ASP A 37 10.73 -4.86 -5.49
C ASP A 37 11.41 -3.50 -5.59
N LYS A 38 10.85 -2.58 -6.39
CA LYS A 38 11.33 -1.20 -6.50
C LYS A 38 11.17 -0.45 -5.18
N LEU A 39 10.03 -0.61 -4.51
CA LEU A 39 9.75 0.06 -3.25
C LEU A 39 10.69 -0.43 -2.14
N ALA A 40 11.08 -1.70 -2.15
CA ALA A 40 12.01 -2.27 -1.18
C ALA A 40 13.47 -1.89 -1.41
N ARG A 41 13.84 -1.46 -2.63
CA ARG A 41 15.24 -1.21 -3.02
C ARG A 41 15.48 0.16 -3.67
N PRO A 42 14.90 1.27 -3.17
CA PRO A 42 15.22 2.58 -3.69
C PRO A 42 16.70 2.89 -3.42
N ARG A 43 17.31 3.59 -4.38
CA ARG A 43 18.69 4.10 -4.25
C ARG A 43 18.76 5.30 -3.32
N ASP A 44 17.76 6.17 -3.40
CA ASP A 44 17.65 7.42 -2.66
C ASP A 44 16.16 7.82 -2.48
N ILE A 45 15.92 9.03 -1.98
CA ILE A 45 14.58 9.55 -1.76
C ILE A 45 13.84 9.84 -3.09
N GLU A 46 14.55 10.16 -4.16
CA GLU A 46 13.96 10.44 -5.47
C GLU A 46 13.42 9.15 -6.08
N ASP A 47 14.20 8.07 -6.04
CA ASP A 47 13.82 6.73 -6.48
C ASP A 47 12.61 6.18 -5.68
N PHE A 48 12.61 6.40 -4.36
CA PHE A 48 11.46 6.09 -3.52
C PHE A 48 10.21 6.89 -3.94
N THR A 49 10.36 8.20 -4.15
CA THR A 49 9.25 9.09 -4.54
C THR A 49 8.69 8.71 -5.91
N LEU A 50 9.53 8.35 -6.88
CA LEU A 50 9.12 7.86 -8.20
C LEU A 50 8.35 6.53 -8.11
N THR A 51 8.74 5.66 -7.18
CA THR A 51 8.02 4.40 -6.93
C THR A 51 6.66 4.67 -6.29
N VAL A 52 6.59 5.56 -5.30
CA VAL A 52 5.31 6.01 -4.71
C VAL A 52 4.42 6.60 -5.80
N TYR A 53 4.92 7.52 -6.63
CA TYR A 53 4.20 8.07 -7.77
C TYR A 53 3.65 6.98 -8.70
N SER A 54 4.48 5.99 -9.03
CA SER A 54 4.09 4.87 -9.91
C SER A 54 2.93 4.06 -9.35
N SER A 55 2.88 3.88 -8.02
CA SER A 55 1.76 3.24 -7.34
C SER A 55 0.49 4.11 -7.35
N ILE A 56 0.62 5.42 -7.15
CA ILE A 56 -0.52 6.34 -6.95
C ILE A 56 -1.17 6.76 -8.27
N ARG A 57 -0.41 6.85 -9.37
CA ARG A 57 -0.94 7.24 -10.69
C ARG A 57 -2.06 6.32 -11.19
N VAL A 58 -2.15 5.10 -10.66
CA VAL A 58 -3.17 4.10 -11.01
C VAL A 58 -4.24 3.92 -9.92
N GLN A 59 -4.22 4.73 -8.86
CA GLN A 59 -5.11 4.59 -7.70
C GLN A 59 -6.59 4.51 -8.09
N GLU A 60 -7.08 5.40 -8.95
CA GLU A 60 -8.49 5.35 -9.37
C GLU A 60 -8.86 4.02 -10.03
N ARG A 61 -7.96 3.49 -10.87
CA ARG A 61 -8.19 2.19 -11.53
C ARG A 61 -8.16 1.05 -10.52
N VAL A 62 -7.23 1.07 -9.58
CA VAL A 62 -7.09 0.06 -8.52
C VAL A 62 -8.34 0.03 -7.65
N LEU A 63 -8.78 1.19 -7.17
CA LEU A 63 -9.97 1.31 -6.31
C LEU A 63 -11.24 0.93 -7.06
N LYS A 64 -11.36 1.32 -8.33
CA LYS A 64 -12.49 0.89 -9.17
C LYS A 64 -12.52 -0.63 -9.35
N LYS A 65 -11.40 -1.26 -9.72
CA LYS A 65 -11.33 -2.72 -9.87
C LYS A 65 -11.63 -3.46 -8.57
N LEU A 66 -11.14 -2.93 -7.45
CA LEU A 66 -11.45 -3.47 -6.13
C LEU A 66 -12.96 -3.42 -5.87
N GLN A 67 -13.58 -2.26 -6.07
CA GLN A 67 -15.02 -2.09 -5.89
C GLN A 67 -15.84 -3.01 -6.82
N ASP A 68 -15.47 -3.09 -8.09
CA ASP A 68 -16.13 -3.96 -9.07
C ASP A 68 -16.00 -5.44 -8.67
N GLY A 69 -14.81 -5.86 -8.23
CA GLY A 69 -14.57 -7.23 -7.77
C GLY A 69 -15.36 -7.59 -6.51
N LEU A 70 -15.53 -6.64 -5.58
CA LEU A 70 -16.37 -6.81 -4.39
C LEU A 70 -17.86 -6.90 -4.76
N GLN A 71 -18.33 -6.06 -5.69
CA GLN A 71 -19.71 -6.08 -6.17
C GLN A 71 -20.06 -7.38 -6.91
N ARG A 72 -19.11 -7.92 -7.69
CA ARG A 72 -19.28 -9.22 -8.37
C ARG A 72 -19.13 -10.42 -7.42
N GLY A 73 -18.59 -10.22 -6.23
CA GLY A 73 -18.27 -11.30 -5.29
C GLY A 73 -17.00 -12.07 -5.63
N ASP A 74 -16.17 -11.58 -6.56
CA ASP A 74 -14.87 -12.17 -6.90
C ASP A 74 -13.82 -11.89 -5.82
N LEU A 75 -14.03 -10.82 -5.04
CA LEU A 75 -13.15 -10.37 -3.96
C LEU A 75 -13.93 -10.27 -2.65
N GLU A 76 -13.20 -10.30 -1.54
CA GLU A 76 -13.69 -9.93 -0.21
C GLU A 76 -12.68 -9.06 0.53
N VAL A 77 -13.20 -8.14 1.34
CA VAL A 77 -12.43 -7.41 2.34
C VAL A 77 -12.66 -8.04 3.69
N ILE A 78 -11.58 -8.39 4.39
CA ILE A 78 -11.65 -8.96 5.73
C ILE A 78 -11.74 -7.82 6.76
N GLY A 79 -12.74 -7.92 7.65
CA GLY A 79 -13.01 -6.93 8.69
C GLY A 79 -14.13 -5.94 8.34
N GLU A 80 -14.45 -5.03 9.26
CA GLU A 80 -15.54 -4.07 9.10
C GLU A 80 -15.12 -2.84 8.29
N VAL A 81 -15.00 -2.99 6.97
CA VAL A 81 -14.78 -1.86 6.07
C VAL A 81 -16.11 -1.39 5.47
N LYS A 82 -16.67 -0.31 6.04
CA LYS A 82 -17.94 0.29 5.57
C LYS A 82 -17.80 1.03 4.24
N ASP A 83 -16.65 1.65 4.00
CA ASP A 83 -16.37 2.42 2.80
C ASP A 83 -14.96 2.07 2.29
N VAL A 84 -14.93 1.26 1.23
CA VAL A 84 -13.70 0.80 0.58
C VAL A 84 -12.92 1.97 -0.01
N ASN A 85 -13.60 2.94 -0.61
CA ASN A 85 -12.92 4.08 -1.20
C ASN A 85 -12.21 4.89 -0.10
N LYS A 86 -12.89 5.15 1.02
CA LYS A 86 -12.29 5.86 2.16
C LYS A 86 -11.17 5.07 2.84
N ALA A 87 -11.32 3.75 2.99
CA ALA A 87 -10.37 2.92 3.72
C ALA A 87 -9.05 2.66 2.97
N PHE A 88 -9.06 2.73 1.64
CA PHE A 88 -7.91 2.38 0.79
C PHE A 88 -7.34 3.57 0.01
N ARG A 89 -7.97 4.74 0.03
CA ARG A 89 -7.52 5.90 -0.74
C ARG A 89 -6.41 6.65 -0.04
N ILE A 90 -5.37 6.94 -0.81
CA ILE A 90 -4.26 7.79 -0.42
C ILE A 90 -4.51 9.21 -0.91
N GLY A 91 -4.68 10.10 0.06
CA GLY A 91 -4.81 11.54 -0.14
C GLY A 91 -3.47 12.28 -0.04
N LYS A 92 -3.51 13.58 -0.32
CA LYS A 92 -2.35 14.49 -0.27
C LYS A 92 -1.61 14.43 1.07
N GLU A 93 -2.33 14.44 2.18
CA GLU A 93 -1.75 14.42 3.52
C GLU A 93 -0.91 13.17 3.76
N CYS A 94 -1.45 12.00 3.40
CA CYS A 94 -0.71 10.75 3.52
C CYS A 94 0.48 10.67 2.59
N LEU A 95 0.39 11.18 1.36
CA LEU A 95 1.56 11.26 0.47
C LEU A 95 2.69 12.07 1.09
N SER A 96 2.38 13.26 1.60
CA SER A 96 3.38 14.11 2.26
C SER A 96 4.03 13.38 3.44
N LYS A 97 3.23 12.68 4.26
CA LYS A 97 3.70 11.95 5.44
C LYS A 97 4.60 10.76 5.10
N ILE A 98 4.19 9.96 4.11
CA ILE A 98 4.98 8.81 3.62
C ILE A 98 6.36 9.28 3.13
N ILE A 99 6.39 10.35 2.33
CA ILE A 99 7.64 10.92 1.80
C ILE A 99 8.50 11.49 2.92
N GLU A 100 7.90 12.21 3.87
CA GLU A 100 8.61 12.79 5.02
C GLU A 100 9.33 11.72 5.85
N ILE A 101 8.64 10.62 6.20
CA ILE A 101 9.22 9.51 6.97
C ILE A 101 10.37 8.86 6.20
N ALA A 102 10.19 8.67 4.89
CA ALA A 102 11.18 8.04 4.03
C ALA A 102 12.48 8.86 3.85
N LYS A 103 12.46 10.19 4.02
CA LYS A 103 13.67 11.03 3.89
C LYS A 103 14.85 10.57 4.74
N SER A 104 14.56 9.98 5.91
CA SER A 104 15.59 9.53 6.83
C SER A 104 16.33 8.27 6.35
N ASN A 105 15.61 7.32 5.73
CA ASN A 105 16.15 6.06 5.24
C ASN A 105 15.17 5.40 4.24
N PRO A 106 15.16 5.83 2.97
CA PRO A 106 14.13 5.43 2.01
C PRO A 106 14.14 3.92 1.75
N ARG A 107 15.33 3.30 1.76
CA ARG A 107 15.46 1.85 1.56
C ARG A 107 14.87 1.05 2.71
N PHE A 108 15.17 1.43 3.95
CA PHE A 108 14.62 0.75 5.12
C PHE A 108 13.09 0.91 5.17
N ILE A 109 12.61 2.14 5.08
CA ILE A 109 11.16 2.44 5.12
C ILE A 109 10.43 1.71 3.99
N GLY A 110 10.94 1.80 2.76
CA GLY A 110 10.36 1.13 1.61
C GLY A 110 10.34 -0.40 1.75
N SER A 111 11.40 -1.00 2.30
CA SER A 111 11.45 -2.45 2.55
C SER A 111 10.41 -2.91 3.58
N ILE A 112 10.16 -2.13 4.64
CA ILE A 112 9.14 -2.44 5.64
C ILE A 112 7.74 -2.29 5.04
N ILE A 113 7.45 -1.17 4.36
CA ILE A 113 6.14 -0.96 3.71
C ILE A 113 5.84 -2.07 2.70
N ALA A 114 6.81 -2.41 1.84
CA ALA A 114 6.64 -3.48 0.86
C ALA A 114 6.37 -4.83 1.54
N SER A 115 7.11 -5.16 2.60
CA SER A 115 6.93 -6.41 3.34
C SER A 115 5.54 -6.49 4.00
N LEU A 116 5.12 -5.41 4.66
CA LEU A 116 3.81 -5.35 5.32
C LEU A 116 2.66 -5.40 4.29
N ALA A 117 2.78 -4.74 3.15
CA ALA A 117 1.78 -4.77 2.09
C ALA A 117 1.69 -6.14 1.41
N LEU A 118 2.81 -6.84 1.24
CA LEU A 118 2.81 -8.22 0.73
C LEU A 118 2.15 -9.18 1.73
N ALA A 119 2.43 -9.00 3.03
CA ALA A 119 1.80 -9.75 4.12
C ALA A 119 0.36 -9.33 4.42
N TYR A 120 -0.15 -8.26 3.80
CA TYR A 120 -1.51 -7.80 4.03
C TYR A 120 -2.53 -8.81 3.46
N GLU A 121 -3.34 -9.39 4.35
CA GLU A 121 -4.39 -10.37 4.05
C GLU A 121 -5.80 -9.78 4.09
N GLY A 122 -5.93 -8.46 4.24
CA GLY A 122 -7.25 -7.81 4.36
C GLY A 122 -8.06 -7.80 3.07
N ILE A 123 -7.51 -8.27 1.95
CA ILE A 123 -8.23 -8.51 0.70
C ILE A 123 -7.90 -9.92 0.22
N LYS A 124 -8.93 -10.70 -0.13
CA LYS A 124 -8.79 -12.04 -0.70
C LYS A 124 -9.57 -12.17 -1.99
N SER A 125 -9.04 -12.95 -2.92
CA SER A 125 -9.82 -13.45 -4.05
C SER A 125 -10.63 -14.64 -3.57
N LYS A 126 -11.92 -14.66 -3.91
CA LYS A 126 -12.74 -15.86 -3.79
C LYS A 126 -12.44 -16.70 -5.02
N GLU A 127 -11.57 -17.69 -4.88
CA GLU A 127 -11.48 -18.75 -5.88
C GLU A 127 -12.88 -19.34 -6.07
N LYS A 128 -13.33 -19.44 -7.33
CA LYS A 128 -14.50 -20.26 -7.64
C LYS A 128 -14.15 -21.67 -7.14
N ARG A 129 -14.87 -22.14 -6.12
CA ARG A 129 -14.91 -23.58 -5.83
C ARG A 129 -15.44 -24.23 -7.10
N GLU A 130 -14.55 -24.90 -7.84
CA GLU A 130 -14.92 -25.87 -8.87
C GLU A 130 -15.67 -27.04 -8.23
#